data_AF-A0A2U3I0L7-F1
#
_entry.id   AF-A0A2U3I0L7-F1
#
_cell.length_a   1.000
_cell.length_b   1.000
_cell.length_c   1.000
_cell.angle_alpha   90.00
_cell.angle_beta   90.00
_cell.angle_gamma   90.00
#
_symmetry.space_group_name_H-M   'P 1'
#
loop_
_entity.id
_entity.type
_entity.pdbx_description
1 polymer ?
#
loop_
_entity_poly.entity_id
_entity_poly.type
_entity_poly.pdbx_seq_one_letter_code
_entity_poly.pdbx_strand_id
1 'polypeptide(L)' 'MNESNDRPTPPKQTPEDPNVADRRLSDEQKRAMTDEPAQPKRTDEGKDSKLPNPKDVGEAG' A
#
# COMPACT_ATOMS: atom_id res chain seq x y z
N MET A 1 5.99 1.12 -28.40
CA MET A 1 6.07 2.49 -27.83
C MET A 1 5.41 2.47 -26.47
N ASN A 2 6.14 2.78 -25.38
CA ASN A 2 5.52 3.11 -24.09
C ASN A 2 5.37 4.64 -24.08
N GLU A 3 4.15 5.13 -24.25
CA GLU A 3 3.87 6.56 -24.09
C GLU A 3 3.99 6.91 -22.60
N SER A 4 5.02 7.69 -22.25
CA SER A 4 5.14 8.29 -20.93
C SER A 4 3.92 9.18 -20.70
N ASN A 5 3.01 8.75 -19.83
CA ASN A 5 1.95 9.62 -19.30
C ASN A 5 2.61 10.63 -18.35
N ASP A 6 3.32 11.62 -18.88
CA ASP A 6 3.80 12.83 -18.17
C ASP A 6 2.61 13.75 -17.85
N ARG A 7 1.55 13.18 -17.29
CA ARG A 7 0.43 13.98 -16.78
C ARG A 7 0.97 14.70 -15.54
N PRO A 8 0.91 16.05 -15.50
CA PRO A 8 1.33 16.77 -14.31
C PRO A 8 0.52 16.25 -13.13
N THR A 9 1.20 15.87 -12.05
CA THR A 9 0.52 15.57 -10.79
C THR A 9 -0.28 16.80 -10.37
N PRO A 10 -1.55 16.64 -9.98
CA PRO A 10 -2.34 17.74 -9.44
C PRO A 10 -1.58 18.48 -8.33
N PRO A 11 -1.77 19.81 -8.20
CA PRO A 11 -1.11 20.57 -7.15
C PRO A 11 -1.46 20.00 -5.78
N LYS A 12 -0.46 19.90 -4.90
CA LYS A 12 -0.70 19.55 -3.51
C LYS A 12 -1.47 20.68 -2.86
N GLN A 13 -2.50 20.31 -2.10
CA GLN A 13 -3.25 21.26 -1.31
C GLN A 13 -2.34 21.88 -0.24
N THR A 14 -2.41 23.20 -0.09
CA THR A 14 -1.66 23.99 0.88
C THR A 14 -2.56 24.34 2.07
N PRO A 15 -2.02 24.72 3.25
CA PRO A 15 -2.83 25.16 4.38
C PRO A 15 -3.67 26.43 4.12
N GLU A 16 -3.36 27.14 3.05
CA GLU A 16 -4.00 28.38 2.61
C GLU A 16 -5.21 28.13 1.71
N ASP A 17 -5.43 26.89 1.26
CA ASP A 17 -6.55 26.58 0.40
C ASP A 17 -7.90 26.71 1.16
N PRO A 18 -8.94 27.28 0.53
CA PRO A 18 -10.20 27.61 1.21
C PRO A 18 -10.95 26.38 1.74
N ASN A 19 -10.72 25.21 1.16
CA ASN A 19 -11.36 23.94 1.51
C ASN A 19 -10.45 23.00 2.32
N VAL A 20 -9.38 23.52 2.96
CA VAL A 20 -8.47 22.69 3.75
C VAL A 20 -9.18 22.00 4.91
N ALA A 21 -10.15 22.69 5.50
CA ALA A 21 -10.94 22.14 6.60
C ALA A 21 -11.74 20.90 6.18
N ASP A 22 -12.24 20.83 4.94
CA ASP A 22 -13.12 19.76 4.46
C ASP A 22 -12.41 18.39 4.39
N ARG A 23 -11.07 18.39 4.33
CA ARG A 23 -10.25 17.17 4.31
C ARG A 23 -9.68 16.80 5.68
N ARG A 24 -9.84 17.66 6.69
CA ARG A 24 -9.42 17.33 8.05
C ARG A 24 -10.42 16.33 8.61
N LEU A 25 -9.93 15.13 8.93
CA LEU A 25 -10.72 14.16 9.67
C LEU A 25 -11.14 14.77 11.01
N SER A 26 -12.40 14.57 11.38
CA SER A 26 -12.88 14.91 12.72
C SER A 26 -12.15 14.07 13.78
N ASP A 27 -12.15 14.51 15.04
CA ASP A 27 -11.47 13.77 16.11
C ASP A 27 -12.13 12.42 16.42
N GLU A 28 -13.41 12.26 16.07
CA GLU A 28 -14.10 10.97 16.10
C GLU A 28 -13.63 10.05 14.96
N GLN A 29 -13.51 10.56 13.73
CA GLN A 29 -12.98 9.80 12.60
C GLN A 29 -11.53 9.36 12.82
N LYS A 30 -10.70 10.21 13.44
CA LYS A 30 -9.32 9.85 13.81
C LYS A 30 -9.26 8.72 14.83
N ARG A 31 -10.18 8.70 15.81
CA ARG A 31 -10.27 7.63 16.81
C ARG A 31 -10.74 6.31 16.20
N ALA A 32 -11.68 6.35 15.26
CA ALA A 32 -12.12 5.15 14.55
C ALA A 32 -10.99 4.49 13.73
N MET A 33 -10.07 5.27 13.17
CA MET A 33 -8.88 4.74 12.47
C MET A 33 -7.87 4.05 13.39
N THR A 34 -7.93 4.30 14.71
CA THR A 34 -7.08 3.61 15.67
C THR A 34 -7.66 2.26 16.13
N ASP A 35 -8.93 1.99 15.80
CA ASP A 35 -9.63 0.73 16.11
C ASP A 35 -9.63 -0.25 14.91
N GLU A 36 -8.60 -0.14 14.05
CA GLU A 36 -8.39 -1.14 13.00
C GLU A 36 -7.91 -2.47 13.63
N PRO A 37 -8.37 -3.63 13.12
CA PRO A 37 -7.88 -4.91 13.60
C PRO A 37 -6.36 -4.99 13.41
N ALA A 38 -5.67 -5.57 14.40
CA ALA A 38 -4.23 -5.75 14.33
C ALA A 38 -3.82 -6.41 12.99
N GLN A 39 -2.70 -5.97 12.42
CA GLN A 39 -2.16 -6.59 11.20
C GLN A 39 -2.08 -8.11 11.39
N PRO A 40 -2.47 -8.91 10.37
CA PRO A 40 -2.35 -10.35 10.48
C PRO A 40 -0.89 -10.70 10.78
N LYS A 41 -0.69 -11.57 11.77
CA LYS A 41 0.64 -12.11 12.03
C LYS A 41 1.15 -12.72 10.73
N ARG A 42 2.33 -12.28 10.26
CA ARG A 42 3.00 -12.96 9.16
C ARG A 42 3.24 -14.40 9.61
N THR A 43 2.59 -15.34 8.95
CA THR A 43 2.83 -16.78 9.15
C THR A 43 4.07 -17.27 8.39
N ASP A 44 4.82 -16.35 7.77
CA ASP A 44 6.00 -16.63 6.96
C ASP A 44 7.30 -16.84 7.76
N GLU A 45 7.25 -16.94 9.09
CA GLU A 45 8.39 -17.47 9.87
C GLU A 45 8.47 -19.02 9.83
N GLY A 46 7.50 -19.68 9.18
CA GLY A 46 7.54 -21.13 8.91
C GLY A 46 7.43 -21.50 7.44
N LYS A 47 7.34 -20.52 6.54
CA LYS A 47 7.32 -20.73 5.09
C LYS A 47 8.67 -20.41 4.46
N ASP A 48 9.74 -20.83 5.14
CA ASP A 48 10.80 -21.61 4.49
C ASP A 48 10.25 -22.95 3.97
N SER A 49 9.02 -22.98 3.44
CA SER A 49 8.53 -24.02 2.55
C SER A 49 9.25 -23.81 1.23
N LYS A 50 10.56 -24.07 1.27
CA LYS A 50 11.42 -24.62 0.24
C LYS A 50 10.76 -24.51 -1.12
N LEU A 51 10.64 -23.27 -1.62
CA LEU A 51 10.31 -23.07 -3.02
C LEU A 51 11.43 -23.81 -3.76
N PRO A 52 11.11 -24.83 -4.58
CA PRO A 52 12.14 -25.59 -5.25
C PRO A 52 12.98 -24.62 -6.07
N ASN A 53 14.29 -24.86 -6.11
CA ASN A 53 15.18 -23.99 -6.85
C ASN A 53 14.68 -23.97 -8.30
N PRO A 54 14.54 -22.80 -8.95
CA PRO A 54 14.10 -22.72 -10.34
C PRO A 54 14.95 -23.57 -11.30
N LYS A 55 16.19 -23.91 -10.92
CA LYS A 55 17.07 -24.82 -11.65
C LYS A 55 16.65 -26.29 -11.58
N ASP A 56 15.91 -26.69 -10.54
CA ASP A 56 15.51 -28.07 -10.28
C ASP A 56 14.14 -28.42 -10.92
N VAL A 57 13.39 -27.43 -11.44
CA VAL A 57 12.02 -27.61 -11.97
C VAL A 57 11.95 -27.67 -13.51
N GLY A 58 13.09 -27.79 -14.20
CA GLY A 58 13.20 -27.69 -15.67
C GLY A 58 13.62 -28.96 -16.41
N GLU A 59 13.86 -30.07 -15.73
CA GLU A 59 14.37 -31.31 -16.33
C GLU A 59 13.38 -32.50 -16.21
N ALA A 60 12.08 -32.22 -16.20
CA ALA A 60 11.07 -33.23 -16.52
C ALA A 60 10.48 -32.87 -17.88
N GLY A 61 11.08 -33.44 -18.92
CA GLY A 61 10.53 -33.48 -20.28
C GLY A 61 9.44 -34.53 -20.41
#